data_AF-A0AAD0HW49-F1
#
_entry.id   AF-A0AAD0HW49-F1
#
_cell.length_a   1.000
_cell.length_b   1.000
_cell.length_c   1.000
_cell.angle_alpha   90.00
_cell.angle_beta   90.00
_cell.angle_gamma   90.00
#
_symmetry.space_group_name_H-M   'P 1'
#
loop_
_entity.id
_entity.type
_entity.pdbx_description
1 polymer ?
#
loop_
_entity_poly.entity_id
_entity_poly.type
_entity_poly.pdbx_seq_one_letter_code
_entity_poly.pdbx_strand_id
1 'polypeptide(L)' 'MRTFGCIYFYVSGGSIEKTQDYGNEKDDKNYKLGNYFLDSTEARQVLDSKEYREFWERVRTGEIGND' A
#
# COMPACT_ATOMS: atom_id res chain seq x y z
N MET A 1 -8.50 -5.09 -11.00
CA MET A 1 -9.46 -6.18 -10.65
C MET A 1 -8.74 -7.10 -9.69
N ARG A 2 -9.33 -7.40 -8.53
CA ARG A 2 -8.75 -8.36 -7.56
C ARG A 2 -8.81 -9.78 -8.10
N THR A 3 -7.79 -10.58 -7.83
CA THR A 3 -7.77 -12.02 -8.17
C THR A 3 -7.46 -12.81 -6.91
N PHE A 4 -8.39 -13.65 -6.45
CA PHE A 4 -8.19 -14.47 -5.26
C PHE A 4 -7.11 -15.54 -5.51
N GLY A 5 -6.29 -15.83 -4.50
CA GLY A 5 -5.25 -16.85 -4.56
C GLY A 5 -3.99 -16.43 -5.34
N CYS A 6 -3.90 -15.20 -5.87
CA CYS A 6 -2.68 -14.70 -6.50
C CYS A 6 -1.73 -14.07 -5.47
N ILE A 7 -0.47 -13.89 -5.87
CA ILE A 7 0.48 -13.05 -5.12
C ILE A 7 0.24 -11.60 -5.52
N TYR A 8 0.15 -10.72 -4.53
CA TYR A 8 0.14 -9.28 -4.73
C TYR A 8 1.24 -8.60 -3.90
N PHE A 9 1.65 -7.43 -4.37
CA PHE A 9 2.60 -6.54 -3.73
C PHE A 9 1.85 -5.39 -3.04
N TYR A 10 2.43 -4.86 -1.97
CA TYR A 10 1.88 -3.73 -1.23
C TYR A 10 2.99 -2.92 -0.56
N VAL A 11 2.74 -1.64 -0.30
CA VAL A 11 3.67 -0.77 0.43
C VAL A 11 3.38 -0.86 1.92
N SER A 12 4.41 -1.09 2.73
CA SER A 12 4.31 -1.13 4.19
C SER A 12 5.62 -0.66 4.82
N GLY A 13 5.53 0.27 5.78
CA GLY A 13 6.71 0.75 6.50
C GLY A 13 7.83 1.30 5.61
N GLY A 14 7.49 1.91 4.46
CA GLY A 14 8.47 2.38 3.48
C GLY A 14 9.16 1.28 2.66
N SER A 15 8.64 0.06 2.67
CA SER A 15 9.14 -1.07 1.89
C SER A 15 8.03 -1.68 1.03
N ILE A 16 8.42 -2.43 0.00
CA ILE A 16 7.49 -3.23 -0.81
C ILE A 16 7.51 -4.64 -0.29
N GLU A 17 6.36 -5.11 0.17
CA GLU A 17 6.12 -6.45 0.65
C GLU A 17 5.25 -7.22 -0.35
N LYS A 18 5.17 -8.54 -0.18
CA LYS A 18 4.24 -9.37 -0.96
C LYS A 18 3.62 -10.47 -0.12
N THR A 19 2.40 -10.84 -0.46
CA THR A 19 1.68 -11.96 0.15
C THR A 19 0.74 -12.59 -0.87
N GLN A 20 0.27 -13.80 -0.58
CA GLN A 20 -0.86 -14.38 -1.28
C GLN A 20 -2.17 -13.74 -0.80
N ASP A 21 -3.13 -13.55 -1.70
CA ASP A 21 -4.49 -13.15 -1.39
C ASP A 21 -5.28 -14.34 -0.87
N TYR A 22 -5.56 -14.35 0.43
CA TYR A 22 -6.31 -15.39 1.12
C TYR A 22 -7.81 -15.08 1.22
N GLY A 23 -8.27 -13.95 0.67
CA GLY A 23 -9.66 -13.53 0.80
C GLY A 23 -10.02 -13.06 2.22
N ASN A 24 -9.04 -12.67 3.03
CA ASN A 24 -9.27 -12.24 4.41
C ASN A 24 -9.47 -10.71 4.52
N GLU A 25 -9.83 -10.24 5.72
CA GLU A 25 -10.08 -8.81 5.98
C GLU A 25 -8.86 -7.92 5.69
N LYS A 26 -7.63 -8.42 5.86
CA LYS A 26 -6.41 -7.67 5.57
C LYS A 26 -6.25 -7.47 4.06
N ASP A 27 -6.50 -8.52 3.28
CA ASP A 27 -6.48 -8.45 1.81
C ASP A 27 -7.57 -7.50 1.29
N ASP A 28 -8.77 -7.56 1.89
CA ASP A 28 -9.87 -6.64 1.59
C ASP A 28 -9.49 -5.18 1.87
N LYS A 29 -8.84 -4.90 3.02
CA LYS A 29 -8.38 -3.57 3.38
C LYS A 29 -7.33 -3.06 2.40
N ASN A 30 -6.33 -3.87 2.08
CA ASN A 30 -5.29 -3.50 1.10
C ASN A 30 -5.90 -3.20 -0.27
N TYR A 31 -6.82 -4.04 -0.75
CA TYR A 31 -7.51 -3.82 -2.02
C TYR A 31 -8.34 -2.53 -2.02
N LYS A 32 -9.12 -2.29 -0.97
CA LYS A 32 -9.96 -1.08 -0.84
C LYS A 32 -9.13 0.20 -0.69
N LEU A 33 -7.96 0.13 -0.04
CA LEU A 33 -7.01 1.25 0.05
C LEU A 33 -6.32 1.56 -1.28
N GLY A 34 -6.38 0.67 -2.27
CA GLY A 34 -5.53 0.74 -3.45
C GLY A 34 -4.07 0.36 -3.19
N ASN A 35 -3.78 -0.27 -2.05
CA ASN A 35 -2.45 -0.78 -1.69
C ASN A 35 -2.31 -2.27 -2.09
N TYR A 36 -2.73 -2.59 -3.31
CA TYR A 36 -2.77 -3.94 -3.86
C TYR A 36 -2.31 -3.90 -5.32
N PHE A 37 -1.11 -4.37 -5.58
CA PHE A 37 -0.46 -4.30 -6.89
C PHE A 37 -0.13 -5.70 -7.39
N LEU A 38 -0.42 -5.99 -8.66
CA LEU A 38 -0.03 -7.27 -9.28
C LEU A 38 1.38 -7.23 -9.85
N ASP A 39 1.95 -6.02 -9.98
CA ASP A 39 3.33 -5.78 -10.39
C ASP A 39 4.07 -4.96 -9.31
N SER A 40 5.25 -5.45 -8.91
CA SER A 40 6.11 -4.73 -7.97
C SER A 40 6.57 -3.35 -8.47
N THR A 41 6.58 -3.12 -9.78
CA THR A 41 6.94 -1.85 -10.41
C THR A 41 5.92 -0.77 -10.09
N GLU A 42 4.62 -1.11 -10.08
CA GLU A 42 3.55 -0.18 -9.70
C GLU A 42 3.67 0.21 -8.22
N ALA A 43 3.91 -0.79 -7.35
CA ALA A 43 4.15 -0.55 -5.93
C ALA A 43 5.39 0.35 -5.69
N ARG A 44 6.44 0.17 -6.50
CA ARG A 44 7.65 1.00 -6.45
C ARG A 44 7.38 2.44 -6.88
N GLN A 45 6.62 2.64 -7.94
CA GLN A 45 6.21 3.98 -8.38
C GLN A 45 5.46 4.73 -7.28
N VAL A 46 4.56 4.05 -6.55
CA VAL A 46 3.88 4.66 -5.40
C VAL A 46 4.85 4.97 -4.28
N LEU A 47 5.72 4.04 -3.90
CA LEU A 47 6.70 4.25 -2.81
C LEU A 47 7.67 5.40 -3.11
N ASP A 48 8.11 5.52 -4.36
CA ASP A 48 9.04 6.56 -4.80
C ASP A 48 8.32 7.87 -5.18
N SER A 49 6.99 7.88 -5.15
CA SER A 49 6.18 9.05 -5.52
C SER A 49 6.37 10.22 -4.55
N LYS A 50 6.28 11.43 -5.10
CA LYS A 50 6.33 12.65 -4.30
C LYS A 50 5.16 12.70 -3.32
N GLU A 51 3.99 12.26 -3.77
CA GLU A 51 2.73 12.22 -3.03
C GLU A 51 2.84 11.34 -1.78
N TYR A 52 3.41 10.14 -1.90
CA TYR A 52 3.63 9.26 -0.75
C TYR A 52 4.58 9.89 0.27
N ARG A 53 5.69 10.47 -0.21
CA ARG A 53 6.68 11.11 0.67
C ARG A 53 6.11 12.32 1.41
N GLU A 54 5.40 13.20 0.70
CA GLU A 54 4.76 14.39 1.26
C GLU A 54 3.65 14.02 2.24
N PHE A 55 2.83 13.01 1.93
CA PHE A 55 1.81 12.51 2.86
C PHE A 55 2.44 12.12 4.20
N TRP A 56 3.47 11.27 4.17
CA TRP A 56 4.13 10.81 5.41
C TRP A 56 4.96 11.90 6.10
N GLU A 57 5.45 12.90 5.37
CA GLU A 57 6.06 14.08 5.98
C GLU A 57 5.04 14.85 6.82
N ARG A 58 3.85 15.09 6.28
CA ARG A 58 2.74 15.75 6.99
C ARG A 58 2.23 14.95 8.19
N VAL A 59 2.21 13.62 8.10
CA VAL A 59 1.92 12.76 9.27
C VAL A 59 2.97 12.97 10.35
N ARG A 60 4.26 12.99 9.99
CA ARG A 60 5.37 13.16 10.97
C ARG A 60 5.43 14.55 11.58
N THR A 61 5.06 15.59 10.85
CA THR A 61 4.95 16.97 11.37
C THR A 61 3.70 17.16 12.24
N GLY A 62 2.80 16.18 12.28
CA GLY A 62 1.54 16.26 13.03
C GLY A 62 0.50 17.16 12.36
N GLU A 63 0.64 17.48 11.07
CA GLU A 63 -0.37 18.26 10.34
C GLU A 63 -1.63 17.45 10.06
N ILE A 64 -1.51 16.12 10.02
CA ILE A 64 -2.61 15.18 9.81
C ILE A 64 -2.54 14.05 10.84
N GLY A 65 -3.69 13.59 11.33
CA GLY A 65 -3.78 12.50 12.31
C GLY A 65 -3.75 12.93 13.79
N ASN A 66 -3.87 14.23 14.08
CA ASN A 66 -4.19 14.69 15.43
C ASN A 66 -5.71 14.62 15.64
N ASP A 67 -6.17 13.57 16.31
CA ASP A 67 -7.47 13.53 17.01
C ASP A 67 -7.27 13.95 18.48
#